data_AF-A0A842LFY8-F1
#
_entry.id   AF-A0A842LFY8-F1
#
_cell.length_a   1.000
_cell.length_b   1.000
_cell.length_c   1.000
_cell.angle_alpha   90.00
_cell.angle_beta   90.00
_cell.angle_gamma   90.00
#
_symmetry.space_group_name_H-M   'P 1'
#
loop_
_entity.id
_entity.type
_entity.pdbx_description
1 polymer ?
#
loop_
_entity_poly.entity_id
_entity_poly.type
_entity_poly.pdbx_seq_one_letter_code
_entity_poly.pdbx_strand_id
1 'polypeptide(L)'
;MRIIPVGNFDESVNDLIASTLNRFDIIIFKDDKYLNWRFADKDAGEFKILLAQKDGEDLGYIVFKLVENETVKYGEIVDILVRSGFEYVTVVLLLEAIESLVKGGAISVYCWLPRRIRTLHL
;
A
#
# COMPACT_ATOMS: atom_id res chain seq x y z
N MET A 1 5.08 -16.39 -5.74
CA MET A 1 4.95 -14.98 -5.35
C MET A 1 5.59 -14.81 -4.00
N ARG A 2 6.30 -13.71 -3.77
CA ARG A 2 6.97 -13.38 -2.51
C ARG A 2 6.52 -12.00 -2.07
N ILE A 3 6.42 -11.78 -0.77
CA ILE A 3 6.24 -10.46 -0.17
C ILE A 3 7.58 -10.05 0.42
N ILE A 4 8.11 -8.90 0.03
CA ILE A 4 9.42 -8.42 0.47
C ILE A 4 9.30 -7.01 1.06
N PRO A 5 9.94 -6.73 2.21
CA PRO A 5 10.09 -5.37 2.67
C PRO A 5 11.12 -4.64 1.81
N VAL A 6 10.81 -3.39 1.47
CA VAL A 6 11.72 -2.52 0.70
C VAL A 6 11.83 -1.17 1.39
N GLY A 7 13.00 -0.53 1.24
CA GLY A 7 13.24 0.83 1.73
C GLY A 7 12.87 1.90 0.71
N ASN A 8 12.89 1.56 -0.58
CA ASN A 8 12.56 2.44 -1.71
C ASN A 8 11.87 1.62 -2.80
N PHE A 9 11.09 2.30 -3.63
CA PHE A 9 10.59 1.79 -4.90
C PHE A 9 11.66 1.99 -5.98
N ASP A 10 11.83 1.00 -6.85
CA ASP A 10 12.62 1.14 -8.07
C ASP A 10 11.71 1.46 -9.27
N GLU A 11 12.31 1.64 -10.46
CA GLU A 11 11.56 1.98 -11.67
C GLU A 11 10.52 0.91 -12.08
N SER A 12 10.63 -0.33 -11.60
CA SER A 12 9.70 -1.41 -11.98
C SER A 12 8.29 -1.18 -11.44
N VAL A 13 8.14 -0.37 -10.38
CA VAL A 13 6.82 0.03 -9.86
C VAL A 13 6.02 0.83 -10.89
N ASN A 14 6.69 1.50 -11.83
CA ASN A 14 6.03 2.35 -12.84
C ASN A 14 5.15 1.52 -13.78
N ASP A 15 5.57 0.31 -14.11
CA ASP A 15 4.76 -0.63 -14.91
C ASP A 15 3.51 -1.09 -14.14
N LEU A 16 3.66 -1.35 -12.84
CA LEU A 16 2.54 -1.64 -11.95
C LEU A 16 1.55 -0.46 -11.96
N ILE A 17 2.00 0.77 -11.74
CA ILE A 17 1.14 1.96 -11.73
C ILE A 17 0.41 2.11 -13.06
N ALA A 18 1.13 2.07 -14.18
CA ALA A 18 0.56 2.18 -15.52
C ALA A 18 -0.55 1.13 -15.75
N SER A 19 -0.34 -0.11 -15.30
CA SER A 19 -1.32 -1.19 -15.44
C SER A 19 -2.62 -0.97 -14.65
N THR A 20 -2.64 -0.06 -13.68
CA THR A 20 -3.77 0.17 -12.77
C THR A 20 -4.58 1.43 -13.07
N LEU A 21 -4.07 2.34 -13.92
CA LEU A 21 -4.69 3.66 -14.12
C LEU A 21 -6.14 3.58 -14.61
N ASN A 22 -6.48 2.56 -15.41
CA ASN A 22 -7.82 2.39 -15.97
C ASN A 22 -8.81 1.72 -15.00
N ARG A 23 -8.39 1.34 -13.78
CA ARG A 23 -9.26 0.66 -12.80
C ARG A 23 -10.07 1.58 -11.91
N PHE A 24 -9.71 2.85 -11.85
CA PHE A 24 -10.30 3.80 -10.93
C PHE A 24 -10.86 4.97 -11.71
N ASP A 25 -12.07 5.43 -11.34
CA ASP A 25 -12.68 6.62 -11.94
C ASP A 25 -11.80 7.86 -11.73
N ILE A 26 -11.09 7.90 -10.59
CA ILE A 26 -10.11 8.94 -10.23
C ILE A 26 -8.92 8.26 -9.56
N ILE A 27 -7.71 8.53 -10.07
CA ILE A 27 -6.44 8.09 -9.49
C ILE A 27 -5.38 9.16 -9.67
N ILE A 28 -4.50 9.32 -8.68
CA ILE A 28 -3.29 10.13 -8.80
C ILE A 28 -2.21 9.24 -9.41
N PHE A 29 -1.58 9.71 -10.48
CA PHE A 29 -0.37 9.07 -11.01
C PHE A 29 0.80 9.32 -10.04
N LYS A 30 1.42 8.24 -9.55
CA LYS A 30 2.42 8.26 -8.47
C LYS A 30 3.63 7.44 -8.91
N ASP A 31 4.51 8.00 -9.73
CA ASP A 31 5.74 7.31 -10.16
C ASP A 31 6.66 6.93 -8.98
N ASP A 32 7.73 6.18 -9.26
CA ASP A 32 8.75 5.80 -8.29
C ASP A 32 9.26 7.01 -7.49
N LYS A 33 9.49 8.15 -8.15
CA LYS A 33 9.99 9.37 -7.51
C LYS A 33 8.99 9.94 -6.52
N TYR A 34 7.72 10.04 -6.90
CA TYR A 34 6.66 10.48 -6.01
C TYR A 34 6.50 9.53 -4.82
N LEU A 35 6.47 8.22 -5.07
CA LEU A 35 6.30 7.22 -4.01
C LEU A 35 7.47 7.25 -3.02
N ASN A 36 8.70 7.39 -3.51
CA ASN A 36 9.88 7.51 -2.66
C ASN A 36 9.87 8.81 -1.85
N TRP A 37 9.59 9.95 -2.48
CA TRP A 37 9.43 11.23 -1.75
C TRP A 37 8.37 11.13 -0.64
N ARG A 38 7.26 10.45 -0.91
CA ARG A 38 6.12 10.40 0.01
C ARG A 38 6.27 9.34 1.12
N PHE A 39 6.89 8.20 0.82
CA PHE A 39 6.86 7.03 1.68
C PHE A 39 8.24 6.46 2.05
N ALA A 40 9.29 6.74 1.28
CA ALA A 40 10.65 6.28 1.60
C ALA A 40 11.48 7.37 2.30
N ASP A 41 11.11 8.64 2.16
CA ASP A 41 11.75 9.74 2.87
C ASP A 41 11.43 9.68 4.37
N LYS A 42 12.47 9.62 5.20
CA LYS A 42 12.37 9.60 6.67
C LYS A 42 11.63 10.82 7.22
N ASP A 43 11.74 11.97 6.55
CA ASP A 43 11.14 13.22 7.01
C ASP A 43 9.62 13.25 6.69
N ALA A 44 9.15 12.35 5.81
CA ALA A 44 7.73 12.15 5.54
C ALA A 44 7.05 11.23 6.59
N GLY A 45 7.85 10.46 7.35
CA GLY A 45 7.40 9.58 8.42
C GLY A 45 7.97 8.16 8.32
N GLU A 46 7.81 7.38 9.38
CA GLU A 46 8.33 6.00 9.47
C GLU A 46 7.40 4.99 8.80
N PHE A 47 7.24 5.10 7.48
CA PHE A 47 6.47 4.13 6.71
C PHE A 47 7.27 2.84 6.48
N LYS A 48 6.53 1.74 6.43
CA LYS A 48 6.98 0.44 5.97
C LYS A 48 6.32 0.15 4.64
N ILE A 49 7.12 -0.37 3.70
CA ILE A 49 6.68 -0.71 2.35
C ILE A 49 6.88 -2.22 2.19
N LEU A 50 5.81 -2.91 1.77
CA LEU A 50 5.89 -4.29 1.31
C LEU A 50 5.54 -4.35 -0.16
N LEU A 51 6.34 -5.08 -0.92
CA LEU A 51 6.17 -5.32 -2.35
C LEU A 51 5.83 -6.79 -2.59
N ALA A 52 4.77 -7.05 -3.36
CA ALA A 52 4.42 -8.37 -3.84
C ALA A 52 5.07 -8.60 -5.21
N GLN A 53 5.97 -9.57 -5.30
CA GLN A 53 6.66 -9.91 -6.55
C GLN A 53 6.40 -11.34 -6.99
N LYS A 54 6.27 -11.55 -8.30
CA LYS A 54 6.23 -12.87 -8.92
C LYS A 54 7.00 -12.83 -10.24
N ASP A 55 7.94 -13.75 -10.41
CA ASP A 55 8.71 -13.92 -11.64
C ASP A 55 9.43 -12.64 -12.11
N GLY A 56 9.87 -11.80 -11.17
CA GLY A 56 10.55 -10.53 -11.44
C GLY A 56 9.62 -9.34 -11.69
N GLU A 57 8.29 -9.56 -11.66
CA GLU A 57 7.29 -8.51 -11.84
C GLU A 57 6.64 -8.10 -10.52
N ASP A 58 6.42 -6.79 -10.39
CA ASP A 58 5.65 -6.19 -9.30
C ASP A 58 4.15 -6.42 -9.53
N LEU A 59 3.53 -7.12 -8.59
CA LEU A 59 2.10 -7.41 -8.59
C LEU A 59 1.31 -6.47 -7.68
N GLY A 60 1.97 -5.74 -6.79
CA GLY A 60 1.33 -4.78 -5.90
C GLY A 60 2.23 -4.34 -4.77
N TYR A 61 1.85 -3.28 -4.08
CA TYR A 61 2.48 -2.82 -2.86
C TYR A 61 1.44 -2.46 -1.80
N ILE A 62 1.88 -2.43 -0.55
CA ILE A 62 1.16 -1.81 0.56
C ILE A 62 2.12 -0.95 1.36
N VAL A 63 1.63 0.22 1.80
CA VAL A 63 2.35 1.13 2.67
C VAL A 63 1.57 1.28 3.97
N PHE A 64 2.26 1.13 5.08
CA PHE A 64 1.67 1.24 6.41
C PHE A 64 2.67 1.75 7.43
N LYS A 65 2.21 2.19 8.60
CA LYS A 65 3.07 2.57 9.71
C LYS A 65 2.43 2.21 11.04
N LEU A 66 3.27 2.04 12.06
CA LEU A 66 2.82 1.99 13.44
C LEU A 66 2.80 3.43 13.98
N VAL A 67 1.70 3.81 14.61
CA VAL A 67 1.55 5.10 15.28
C VAL A 67 1.39 4.83 16.77
N GLU A 68 2.12 5.60 17.56
CA GLU A 68 2.09 5.54 19.01
C GLU A 68 1.76 6.92 19.55
N ASN A 69 0.77 6.98 20.42
CA ASN A 69 0.54 8.13 21.29
C ASN A 69 0.68 7.69 22.75
N GLU A 70 0.46 8.62 23.69
CA GLU A 70 0.65 8.36 25.13
C GLU A 70 -0.17 7.18 25.68
N THR A 71 -1.23 6.76 24.99
CA THR A 71 -2.22 5.80 25.52
C THR A 71 -2.39 4.55 24.66
N VAL A 72 -2.09 4.61 23.36
CA VAL A 72 -2.38 3.52 22.42
C VAL A 72 -1.37 3.45 21.27
N LYS A 73 -1.06 2.21 20.87
CA LYS A 73 -0.40 1.89 19.60
C LYS A 73 -1.43 1.38 18.60
N TYR A 74 -1.45 1.96 17.41
CA TYR A 74 -2.33 1.54 16.33
C TYR A 74 -1.59 1.53 14.99
N GLY A 75 -2.05 0.72 14.07
CA GLY A 75 -1.54 0.69 12.71
C GLY A 75 -2.35 1.57 11.77
N GLU A 76 -1.68 2.19 10.82
CA GLU A 76 -2.31 2.88 9.71
C GLU A 76 -1.84 2.25 8.40
N ILE A 77 -2.77 1.75 7.59
CA ILE A 77 -2.53 1.43 6.18
C ILE A 77 -2.86 2.70 5.39
N VAL A 78 -1.85 3.26 4.72
CA VAL A 78 -1.95 4.57 4.08
C VAL A 78 -2.05 4.51 2.56
N ASP A 79 -1.59 3.42 1.95
CA ASP A 79 -1.72 3.19 0.52
C ASP A 79 -1.68 1.70 0.20
N ILE A 80 -2.41 1.30 -0.82
CA ILE A 80 -2.39 -0.06 -1.36
C ILE A 80 -2.73 0.00 -2.84
N LEU A 81 -1.89 -0.63 -3.66
CA LEU A 81 -2.13 -0.72 -5.09
C LEU A 81 -1.72 -2.10 -5.57
N VAL A 82 -2.57 -2.72 -6.37
CA VAL A 82 -2.38 -4.08 -6.88
C VAL A 82 -2.64 -4.08 -8.36
N ARG A 83 -1.88 -4.87 -9.10
CA ARG A 83 -1.99 -5.02 -10.56
C ARG A 83 -3.38 -5.54 -10.96
N SER A 84 -3.87 -5.04 -12.09
CA SER A 84 -5.13 -5.50 -12.71
C SER A 84 -5.08 -7.01 -12.97
N GLY A 85 -6.11 -7.75 -12.51
CA GLY A 85 -6.20 -9.20 -12.66
C GLY A 85 -5.48 -10.01 -11.56
N PHE A 86 -4.86 -9.34 -10.59
CA PHE A 86 -4.18 -9.96 -9.45
C PHE A 86 -4.81 -9.53 -8.11
N GLU A 87 -6.11 -9.25 -8.08
CA GLU A 87 -6.80 -8.65 -6.93
C GLU A 87 -6.65 -9.45 -5.63
N TYR A 88 -6.42 -10.78 -5.71
CA TYR A 88 -6.12 -11.64 -4.57
C TYR A 88 -4.87 -11.21 -3.79
N VAL A 89 -3.91 -10.54 -4.45
CA VAL A 89 -2.67 -10.02 -3.84
C VAL A 89 -2.98 -8.98 -2.77
N THR A 90 -4.09 -8.25 -2.90
CA THR A 90 -4.57 -7.29 -1.89
C THR A 90 -4.69 -7.96 -0.51
N VAL A 91 -5.30 -9.15 -0.46
CA VAL A 91 -5.51 -9.89 0.79
C VAL A 91 -4.18 -10.33 1.39
N VAL A 92 -3.25 -10.82 0.55
CA VAL A 92 -1.93 -11.27 1.01
C VAL A 92 -1.13 -10.10 1.59
N LEU A 93 -1.09 -8.95 0.91
CA LEU A 93 -0.42 -7.75 1.40
C LEU A 93 -1.05 -7.22 2.71
N LEU A 94 -2.38 -7.23 2.81
CA LEU A 94 -3.08 -6.84 4.02
C LEU A 94 -2.73 -7.74 5.21
N LEU A 95 -2.72 -9.07 5.01
CA LEU A 95 -2.39 -10.01 6.07
C LEU A 95 -0.95 -9.80 6.59
N GLU A 96 0.02 -9.64 5.70
CA GLU A 96 1.42 -9.39 6.06
C GLU A 96 1.60 -8.05 6.81
N ALA A 97 0.94 -6.99 6.33
CA ALA A 97 0.98 -5.70 6.98
C ALA A 97 0.33 -5.74 8.38
N ILE A 98 -0.84 -6.36 8.51
CA ILE A 98 -1.54 -6.52 9.79
C ILE A 98 -0.70 -7.36 10.74
N GLU A 99 -0.10 -8.46 10.29
CA GLU A 99 0.79 -9.28 11.12
C GLU A 99 2.00 -8.47 11.61
N SER A 100 2.62 -7.67 10.73
CA SER A 100 3.72 -6.77 11.09
C SER A 100 3.30 -5.72 12.15
N LEU A 101 2.10 -5.14 11.99
CA LEU A 101 1.54 -4.16 12.91
C LEU A 101 1.21 -4.77 14.28
N VAL A 102 0.59 -5.95 14.30
CA VAL A 102 0.26 -6.68 15.53
C VAL A 102 1.54 -7.08 16.27
N LYS A 103 2.57 -7.58 15.56
CA LYS A 103 3.89 -7.85 16.16
C LYS A 103 4.55 -6.58 16.72
N GLY A 104 4.27 -5.42 16.10
CA GLY A 104 4.67 -4.11 16.61
C GLY A 104 3.86 -3.60 17.81
N GLY A 105 2.85 -4.34 18.27
CA GLY A 105 2.01 -3.98 19.42
C GLY A 105 0.78 -3.14 19.07
N ALA A 106 0.41 -3.02 17.80
CA ALA A 106 -0.84 -2.36 17.41
C ALA A 106 -2.05 -3.13 17.97
N ILE A 107 -2.95 -2.42 18.66
CA ILE A 107 -4.22 -3.00 19.16
C ILE A 107 -5.39 -2.77 18.20
N SER A 108 -5.22 -1.87 17.22
CA SER A 108 -6.18 -1.57 16.17
C SER A 108 -5.44 -1.20 14.88
N VAL A 109 -6.08 -1.39 13.73
CA VAL A 109 -5.54 -1.01 12.42
C VAL A 109 -6.61 -0.21 11.66
N TYR A 110 -6.22 0.95 11.14
CA TYR A 110 -7.07 1.83 10.36
C TYR A 110 -6.66 1.86 8.90
N CYS A 111 -7.65 1.95 8.02
CA CYS A 111 -7.47 2.17 6.59
C CYS A 111 -8.64 3.04 6.10
N TRP A 112 -8.32 4.17 5.47
CA TRP A 112 -9.33 5.08 4.95
C TRP A 112 -9.60 4.75 3.49
N LEU A 113 -10.82 4.27 3.21
CA LEU A 113 -11.24 3.97 1.85
C LEU A 113 -12.33 4.95 1.41
N PRO A 114 -12.26 5.50 0.18
CA PRO A 114 -13.36 6.29 -0.35
C PRO A 114 -14.62 5.42 -0.41
N ARG A 115 -15.71 5.95 0.13
CA ARG A 115 -17.00 5.27 0.09
C ARG A 115 -17.47 5.23 -1.36
N ARG A 116 -17.72 4.03 -1.89
CA ARG A 116 -18.29 3.87 -3.23
C ARG A 116 -19.71 4.47 -3.24
N ILE A 117 -19.87 5.66 -3.81
CA ILE A 117 -21.18 6.26 -4.05
C ILE A 117 -21.73 5.58 -5.30
N ARG A 118 -22.75 4.73 -5.15
CA ARG A 118 -23.50 4.24 -6.32
C ARG A 118 -24.37 5.40 -6.81
N THR A 119 -24.00 6.01 -7.92
CA THR A 119 -24.94 6.86 -8.66
C THR A 119 -26.04 5.94 -9.18
N LEU A 120 -27.29 6.17 -8.77
CA LEU A 120 -28.43 5.57 -9.43
C LEU A 120 -28.40 6.09 -10.87
N HIS A 121 -28.17 5.19 -11.84
CA HIS A 121 -28.49 5.50 -13.22
C HIS A 121 -30.01 5.63 -13.27
N LEU A 122 -30.48 6.88 -13.29
CA LEU A 122 -31.84 7.25 -13.71
C LEU A 122 -31.91 7.20 -15.24
#